data_AF-A0A1H8N8Q9-F1
#
_entry.id   AF-A0A1H8N8Q9-F1
#
_cell.length_a   1.000
_cell.length_b   1.000
_cell.length_c   1.000
_cell.angle_alpha   90.00
_cell.angle_beta   90.00
_cell.angle_gamma   90.00
#
_symmetry.space_group_name_H-M   'P 1'
#
loop_
_entity.id
_entity.type
_entity.pdbx_description
1 polymer ?
#
loop_
_entity_poly.entity_id
_entity_poly.type
_entity_poly.pdbx_seq_one_letter_code
_entity_poly.pdbx_strand_id
1 'polypeptide(L)'
;MALAFKSNRVTGDVDFTSMAEPADLTEKITTELNEMLPRTAIKLGYPDLLCRVQSVKKMPRPENFEDNDFPALKVKVGSAKRGTPEASRLADGKASRVLVVEISFRDQVYAFQELNLHGAGVAVRAFTIHELIAEKLRALLQQPVRNRNRRQDVYDIAFLGRVNT
;
A
#
# COMPACT_ATOMS: atom_id res chain seq x y z
N MET A 1 2.37 -10.10 -2.65
CA MET A 1 2.24 -11.54 -2.34
C MET A 1 1.01 -12.19 -2.97
N ALA A 2 -0.22 -11.91 -2.51
CA ALA A 2 -1.43 -12.61 -2.98
C ALA A 2 -1.73 -12.41 -4.47
N LEU A 3 -1.66 -11.16 -4.97
CA LEU A 3 -1.98 -10.83 -6.37
C LEU A 3 -0.98 -11.45 -7.37
N ALA A 4 0.32 -11.26 -7.12
CA ALA A 4 1.38 -11.68 -8.04
C ALA A 4 1.72 -13.17 -7.97
N PHE A 5 1.63 -13.78 -6.77
CA PHE A 5 2.17 -15.12 -6.50
C PHE A 5 1.14 -16.08 -5.89
N LYS A 6 -0.15 -15.70 -5.87
CA LYS A 6 -1.25 -16.55 -5.36
C LYS A 6 -1.03 -17.07 -3.94
N SER A 7 -0.38 -16.25 -3.09
CA SER A 7 -0.21 -16.58 -1.67
C SER A 7 -1.57 -16.63 -0.96
N ASN A 8 -1.78 -17.66 -0.14
CA ASN A 8 -2.95 -17.79 0.73
C ASN A 8 -2.96 -16.74 1.84
N ARG A 9 -1.82 -16.12 2.13
CA ARG A 9 -1.75 -15.02 3.09
C ARG A 9 -2.15 -13.73 2.39
N VAL A 10 -3.29 -13.19 2.83
CA VAL A 10 -3.79 -11.88 2.40
C VAL A 10 -3.46 -10.86 3.49
N THR A 11 -3.09 -9.65 3.08
CA THR A 11 -2.85 -8.52 3.98
C THR A 11 -3.85 -7.40 3.69
N GLY A 12 -4.13 -6.57 4.70
CA GLY A 12 -5.09 -5.45 4.60
C GLY A 12 -4.45 -4.13 4.13
N ASP A 13 -3.19 -4.20 3.70
CA ASP A 13 -2.34 -3.10 3.28
C ASP A 13 -1.78 -3.31 1.87
N VAL A 14 -1.41 -2.21 1.23
CA VAL A 14 -0.79 -2.17 -0.08
C VAL A 14 0.45 -1.27 -0.01
N ASP A 15 1.58 -1.84 -0.41
CA ASP A 15 2.86 -1.14 -0.43
C ASP A 15 3.16 -0.61 -1.84
N PHE A 16 3.56 0.65 -1.91
CA PHE A 16 4.07 1.31 -3.10
C PHE A 16 5.46 1.87 -2.82
N THR A 17 6.25 1.96 -3.88
CA THR A 17 7.52 2.69 -3.89
C THR A 17 7.41 3.87 -4.83
N SER A 18 7.93 5.01 -4.42
CA SER A 18 8.03 6.22 -5.23
C SER A 18 9.47 6.70 -5.33
N MET A 19 9.87 7.05 -6.55
CA MET A 19 11.15 7.73 -6.84
C MET A 19 11.04 9.26 -6.79
N ALA A 20 9.84 9.79 -6.60
CA ALA A 20 9.63 11.24 -6.46
C ALA A 20 10.04 11.72 -5.07
N GLU A 21 10.44 12.98 -4.94
CA GLU A 21 10.65 13.58 -3.62
C GLU A 21 9.30 13.72 -2.87
N PRO A 22 9.30 13.52 -1.54
CA PRO A 22 8.07 13.46 -0.77
C PRO A 22 7.48 14.84 -0.41
N ALA A 23 8.15 15.94 -0.78
CA ALA A 23 7.71 17.31 -0.51
C ALA A 23 6.32 17.58 -1.13
N ASP A 24 5.45 18.25 -0.36
CA ASP A 24 4.07 18.64 -0.72
C ASP A 24 3.11 17.51 -1.15
N LEU A 25 3.50 16.24 -0.98
CA LEU A 25 2.70 15.11 -1.48
C LEU A 25 1.48 14.82 -0.60
N THR A 26 1.51 15.16 0.68
CA THR A 26 0.42 14.87 1.65
C THR A 26 -0.92 15.48 1.24
N GLU A 27 -0.93 16.78 0.93
CA GLU A 27 -2.16 17.51 0.57
C GLU A 27 -2.63 17.15 -0.84
N LYS A 28 -1.69 17.00 -1.78
CA LYS A 28 -1.96 16.57 -3.16
C LYS A 28 -2.60 15.19 -3.19
N ILE A 29 -2.03 14.21 -2.50
CA ILE A 29 -2.58 12.84 -2.40
C ILE A 29 -4.01 12.86 -1.87
N THR A 30 -4.27 13.63 -0.82
CA THR A 30 -5.61 13.69 -0.22
C THR A 30 -6.63 14.24 -1.21
N THR A 31 -6.27 15.32 -1.91
CA THR A 31 -7.15 16.00 -2.87
C THR A 31 -7.41 15.13 -4.09
N GLU A 32 -6.35 14.66 -4.74
CA GLU A 32 -6.42 13.85 -5.96
C GLU A 32 -7.13 12.52 -5.73
N LEU A 33 -6.82 11.81 -4.64
CA LEU A 33 -7.51 10.55 -4.33
C LEU A 33 -9.00 10.79 -4.06
N ASN A 34 -9.37 11.80 -3.29
CA ASN A 34 -10.79 12.06 -3.01
C ASN A 34 -11.56 12.48 -4.27
N GLU A 35 -10.91 13.11 -5.24
CA GLU A 35 -11.50 13.41 -6.54
C GLU A 35 -11.66 12.14 -7.41
N MET A 36 -10.63 11.30 -7.46
CA MET A 36 -10.56 10.17 -8.39
C MET A 36 -11.26 8.91 -7.90
N LEU A 37 -11.30 8.66 -6.58
CA LEU A 37 -11.88 7.45 -6.01
C LEU A 37 -13.37 7.25 -6.38
N PRO A 38 -14.25 8.26 -6.28
CA PRO A 38 -15.66 8.10 -6.69
C PRO A 38 -15.82 7.80 -8.18
N ARG A 39 -15.06 8.50 -9.04
CA ARG A 39 -15.09 8.29 -10.50
C ARG A 39 -14.62 6.88 -10.86
N THR A 40 -13.56 6.43 -10.20
CA THR A 40 -12.98 5.10 -10.43
C THR A 40 -13.92 4.00 -9.96
N ALA A 41 -14.57 4.15 -8.79
CA ALA A 41 -15.56 3.18 -8.30
C ALA A 41 -16.71 2.98 -9.31
N ILE A 42 -17.23 4.07 -9.88
CA ILE A 42 -18.29 4.01 -10.91
C ILE A 42 -17.76 3.33 -12.17
N LYS A 43 -16.59 3.74 -12.68
CA LYS A 43 -15.96 3.16 -13.88
C LYS A 43 -15.75 1.65 -13.76
N LEU A 44 -15.40 1.18 -12.56
CA LEU A 44 -15.18 -0.24 -12.25
C LEU A 44 -16.47 -1.02 -11.96
N GLY A 45 -17.65 -0.40 -12.07
CA GLY A 45 -18.94 -1.06 -11.85
C GLY A 45 -19.36 -1.20 -10.38
N TYR A 46 -18.79 -0.39 -9.48
CA TYR A 46 -19.12 -0.36 -8.05
C TYR A 46 -19.80 0.97 -7.64
N PRO A 47 -20.99 1.31 -8.16
CA PRO A 47 -21.64 2.62 -7.92
C PRO A 47 -22.02 2.87 -6.44
N ASP A 48 -22.22 1.79 -5.68
CA ASP A 48 -22.55 1.84 -4.25
C ASP A 48 -21.33 1.83 -3.34
N LEU A 49 -20.13 1.67 -3.89
CA LEU A 49 -18.88 1.74 -3.12
C LEU A 49 -18.46 3.20 -2.95
N LEU A 50 -18.46 3.65 -1.70
CA LEU A 50 -17.90 4.94 -1.31
C LEU A 50 -16.49 4.71 -0.81
N CYS A 51 -15.52 5.47 -1.33
CA CYS A 51 -14.14 5.48 -0.86
C CYS A 51 -13.72 6.92 -0.54
N ARG A 52 -12.98 7.11 0.55
CA ARG A 52 -12.49 8.43 0.97
C ARG A 52 -11.19 8.31 1.75
N VAL A 53 -10.26 9.22 1.52
CA VAL A 53 -9.07 9.36 2.37
C VAL A 53 -9.51 9.72 3.79
N GLN A 54 -9.02 8.97 4.78
CA GLN A 54 -9.31 9.16 6.21
C GLN A 54 -8.15 9.85 6.93
N SER A 55 -6.91 9.58 6.51
CA SER A 55 -5.73 10.26 7.05
C SER A 55 -4.52 10.03 6.14
N VAL A 56 -3.60 10.99 6.10
CA VAL A 56 -2.26 10.81 5.55
C VAL A 56 -1.24 11.16 6.63
N LYS A 57 -0.26 10.28 6.87
CA LYS A 57 0.76 10.47 7.91
C LYS A 57 2.16 10.26 7.35
N LYS A 58 3.07 11.19 7.65
CA LYS A 58 4.51 11.06 7.43
C LYS A 58 5.12 10.07 8.44
N MET A 59 6.01 9.20 7.96
CA MET A 59 6.71 8.15 8.71
C MET A 59 8.21 8.15 8.35
N PRO A 60 9.16 8.27 9.30
CA PRO A 60 8.97 8.44 10.73
C PRO A 60 8.38 9.83 11.06
N ARG A 61 8.35 10.21 12.35
CA ARG A 61 7.73 11.47 12.81
C ARG A 61 8.18 12.65 11.93
N PRO A 62 7.30 13.65 11.72
CA PRO A 62 7.51 14.69 10.71
C PRO A 62 8.77 15.55 10.93
N GLU A 63 9.30 15.59 12.15
CA GLU A 63 10.61 16.15 12.46
C GLU A 63 11.68 15.47 11.59
N ASN A 64 12.30 16.24 10.69
CA ASN A 64 13.32 15.80 9.75
C ASN A 64 12.85 14.70 8.77
N PHE A 65 11.56 14.64 8.43
CA PHE A 65 11.00 13.60 7.54
C PHE A 65 11.78 13.46 6.22
N GLU A 66 12.19 14.57 5.63
CA GLU A 66 12.94 14.61 4.36
C GLU A 66 14.40 14.19 4.51
N ASP A 67 14.97 14.24 5.71
CA ASP A 67 16.36 13.84 5.98
C ASP A 67 16.47 12.36 6.35
N ASN A 68 15.35 11.65 6.47
CA ASN A 68 15.36 10.23 6.78
C ASN A 68 15.74 9.38 5.55
N ASP A 69 16.51 8.32 5.77
CA ASP A 69 16.94 7.42 4.68
C ASP A 69 15.77 6.76 3.94
N PHE A 70 14.66 6.53 4.65
CA PHE A 70 13.46 5.87 4.12
C PHE A 70 12.19 6.55 4.63
N PRO A 71 11.86 7.75 4.12
CA PRO A 71 10.60 8.40 4.42
C PRO A 71 9.48 7.54 3.82
N ALA A 72 8.31 7.53 4.46
CA ALA A 72 7.12 6.91 3.92
C ALA A 72 5.87 7.73 4.25
N LEU A 73 4.87 7.65 3.37
CA LEU A 73 3.53 8.13 3.63
C LEU A 73 2.61 6.96 3.92
N LYS A 74 1.97 6.99 5.09
CA LYS A 74 0.90 6.08 5.45
C LYS A 74 -0.45 6.75 5.18
N VAL A 75 -1.09 6.32 4.10
CA VAL A 75 -2.41 6.78 3.67
C VAL A 75 -3.46 5.76 4.13
N LYS A 76 -4.51 6.23 4.81
CA LYS A 76 -5.69 5.41 5.13
C LYS A 76 -6.82 5.77 4.19
N VAL A 77 -7.33 4.80 3.44
CA VAL A 77 -8.51 4.95 2.59
C VAL A 77 -9.65 4.15 3.20
N GLY A 78 -10.69 4.85 3.64
CA GLY A 78 -11.90 4.25 4.17
C GLY A 78 -12.84 3.82 3.06
N SER A 79 -13.65 2.79 3.30
CA SER A 79 -14.72 2.37 2.41
C SER A 79 -16.04 2.18 3.15
N ALA A 80 -17.16 2.40 2.46
CA ALA A 80 -18.51 2.16 2.96
C ALA A 80 -19.47 1.83 1.82
N LYS A 81 -20.58 1.16 2.14
CA LYS A 81 -21.69 0.99 1.21
C LYS A 81 -22.65 2.19 1.28
N ARG A 82 -23.00 2.75 0.13
CA ARG A 82 -24.00 3.83 0.00
C ARG A 82 -25.33 3.43 0.65
N GLY A 83 -25.97 4.39 1.32
CA GLY A 83 -27.27 4.18 1.98
C GLY A 83 -27.20 3.44 3.32
N THR A 84 -26.00 3.09 3.80
CA THR A 84 -25.82 2.45 5.11
C THR A 84 -25.28 3.44 6.15
N PRO A 85 -25.39 3.16 7.46
CA PRO A 85 -24.75 3.96 8.51
C PRO A 85 -23.22 4.05 8.39
N GLU A 86 -22.58 3.14 7.64
CA GLU A 86 -21.14 3.22 7.32
C GLU A 86 -20.82 4.47 6.49
N ALA A 87 -21.74 4.91 5.62
CA ALA A 87 -21.52 6.07 4.76
C ALA A 87 -21.38 7.37 5.58
N SER A 88 -22.20 7.56 6.61
CA SER A 88 -22.08 8.70 7.54
C SER A 88 -20.75 8.65 8.27
N ARG A 89 -20.36 7.49 8.81
CA ARG A 89 -19.08 7.31 9.50
C ARG A 89 -17.88 7.57 8.59
N LEU A 90 -17.95 7.16 7.32
CA LEU A 90 -16.92 7.44 6.32
C LEU A 90 -16.75 8.94 6.08
N ALA A 91 -17.87 9.68 5.99
CA ALA A 91 -17.86 11.14 5.82
C ALA A 91 -17.23 11.85 7.03
N ASP A 92 -17.45 11.33 8.23
CA ASP A 92 -16.91 11.86 9.48
C ASP A 92 -15.44 11.45 9.74
N GLY A 93 -14.77 10.76 8.81
CA GLY A 93 -13.40 10.28 8.98
C GLY A 93 -13.25 9.10 9.95
N LYS A 94 -14.34 8.37 10.20
CA LYS A 94 -14.45 7.25 11.17
C LYS A 94 -14.81 5.93 10.49
N ALA A 95 -14.32 5.69 9.27
CA ALA A 95 -14.63 4.48 8.52
C ALA A 95 -14.31 3.20 9.31
N SER A 96 -15.24 2.24 9.29
CA SER A 96 -15.07 0.90 9.89
C SER A 96 -14.13 0.01 9.06
N ARG A 97 -14.14 0.19 7.74
CA ARG A 97 -13.32 -0.57 6.79
C ARG A 97 -12.24 0.33 6.21
N VAL A 98 -10.98 0.01 6.45
CA VAL A 98 -9.84 0.84 6.04
C VAL A 98 -8.82 -0.01 5.29
N LEU A 99 -8.49 0.42 4.08
CA LEU A 99 -7.30 0.01 3.35
C LEU A 99 -6.14 0.92 3.77
N VAL A 100 -5.01 0.31 4.13
CA VAL A 100 -3.79 1.07 4.41
C VAL A 100 -2.91 1.03 3.16
N VAL A 101 -2.51 2.20 2.67
CA VAL A 101 -1.55 2.33 1.59
C VAL A 101 -0.28 2.93 2.19
N GLU A 102 0.84 2.22 2.06
CA GLU A 102 2.15 2.70 2.47
C GLU A 102 2.94 3.05 1.20
N ILE A 103 3.41 4.30 1.10
CA ILE A 103 4.23 4.77 -0.01
C ILE A 103 5.61 5.06 0.54
N SER A 104 6.56 4.18 0.28
CA SER A 104 7.96 4.36 0.66
C SER A 104 8.69 5.17 -0.39
N PHE A 105 9.51 6.11 0.07
CA PHE A 105 10.39 6.92 -0.76
C PHE A 105 11.82 6.42 -0.64
N ARG A 106 12.62 6.67 -1.67
CA ARG A 106 14.05 6.30 -1.72
C ARG A 106 14.32 4.79 -1.64
N ASP A 107 13.31 3.97 -1.89
CA ASP A 107 13.51 2.53 -2.05
C ASP A 107 13.92 2.25 -3.50
N GLN A 108 14.96 1.44 -3.69
CA GLN A 108 15.47 1.13 -5.02
C GLN A 108 14.74 -0.09 -5.58
N VAL A 109 14.21 0.07 -6.79
CA VAL A 109 13.54 -1.01 -7.54
C VAL A 109 14.41 -1.33 -8.75
N TYR A 110 15.07 -2.49 -8.75
CA TYR A 110 15.96 -2.88 -9.86
C TYR A 110 15.22 -3.64 -10.95
N ALA A 111 14.24 -4.46 -10.57
CA ALA A 111 13.42 -5.22 -11.51
C ALA A 111 11.93 -5.17 -11.16
N PHE A 112 11.08 -5.16 -12.18
CA PHE A 112 9.64 -5.29 -12.00
C PHE A 112 9.05 -6.30 -12.99
N GLN A 113 7.88 -6.81 -12.63
CA GLN A 113 6.99 -7.56 -13.50
C GLN A 113 5.69 -6.78 -13.69
N GLU A 114 5.03 -6.96 -14.82
CA GLU A 114 3.71 -6.38 -15.06
C GLU A 114 2.62 -7.34 -14.59
N LEU A 115 1.67 -6.83 -13.82
CA LEU A 115 0.46 -7.54 -13.42
C LEU A 115 -0.75 -6.89 -14.09
N ASN A 116 -1.42 -7.67 -14.92
CA ASN A 116 -2.66 -7.25 -15.57
C ASN A 116 -3.84 -7.45 -14.62
N LEU A 117 -4.40 -6.35 -14.12
CA LEU A 117 -5.63 -6.37 -13.34
C LEU A 117 -6.81 -6.35 -14.31
N HIS A 118 -7.14 -7.52 -14.86
CA HIS A 118 -8.16 -7.67 -15.92
C HIS A 118 -9.51 -7.04 -15.56
N GLY A 119 -9.95 -7.15 -14.30
CA GLY A 119 -11.20 -6.53 -13.82
C GLY A 119 -11.16 -4.99 -13.79
N ALA A 120 -9.98 -4.38 -13.83
CA ALA A 120 -9.80 -2.93 -13.87
C ALA A 120 -9.34 -2.41 -15.24
N GLY A 121 -8.92 -3.30 -16.15
CA GLY A 121 -8.33 -2.92 -17.44
C GLY A 121 -7.02 -2.13 -17.28
N VAL A 122 -6.27 -2.38 -16.21
CA VAL A 122 -5.02 -1.66 -15.89
C VAL A 122 -3.89 -2.65 -15.66
N ALA A 123 -2.71 -2.33 -16.18
CA ALA A 123 -1.46 -3.01 -15.84
C ALA A 123 -0.77 -2.24 -14.71
N VAL A 124 -0.29 -2.95 -13.68
CA VAL A 124 0.50 -2.38 -12.59
C VAL A 124 1.88 -3.02 -12.56
N ARG A 125 2.91 -2.23 -12.25
CA ARG A 125 4.26 -2.75 -12.01
C ARG A 125 4.33 -3.26 -10.58
N ALA A 126 4.75 -4.51 -10.43
CA ALA A 126 4.97 -5.14 -9.14
C ALA A 126 6.40 -5.66 -9.04
N PHE A 127 6.89 -5.82 -7.83
CA PHE A 127 8.17 -6.46 -7.59
C PHE A 127 8.21 -7.88 -8.16
N THR A 128 9.35 -8.22 -8.74
CA THR A 128 9.67 -9.60 -9.09
C THR A 128 9.81 -10.44 -7.82
N ILE A 129 9.87 -11.76 -7.99
CA ILE A 129 10.10 -12.66 -6.86
C ILE A 129 11.44 -12.39 -6.16
N HIS A 130 12.49 -12.09 -6.93
CA HIS A 130 13.83 -11.81 -6.41
C HIS A 130 13.86 -10.52 -5.59
N GLU A 131 13.20 -9.47 -6.09
CA GLU A 131 13.04 -8.20 -5.36
C GLU A 131 12.34 -8.40 -4.02
N LEU A 132 11.22 -9.13 -3.99
CA LEU A 132 10.51 -9.40 -2.75
C LEU A 132 11.35 -10.19 -1.75
N ILE A 133 12.08 -11.23 -2.21
CA ILE A 133 12.95 -12.00 -1.33
C ILE A 133 14.07 -11.09 -0.78
N ALA A 134 14.70 -10.27 -1.62
CA ALA A 134 15.74 -9.33 -1.20
C ALA A 134 15.23 -8.31 -0.17
N GLU A 135 14.06 -7.72 -0.42
CA GLU A 135 13.41 -6.79 0.50
C GLU A 135 13.13 -7.45 1.86
N LYS A 136 12.58 -8.67 1.85
CA LYS A 136 12.26 -9.47 3.06
C LYS A 136 13.51 -9.89 3.84
N LEU A 137 14.61 -10.21 3.15
CA LEU A 137 15.91 -10.50 3.79
C LEU A 137 16.51 -9.24 4.42
N ARG A 138 16.55 -8.11 3.69
CA ARG A 138 17.00 -6.81 4.22
C ARG A 138 16.22 -6.44 5.48
N ALA A 139 14.91 -6.63 5.40
CA ALA A 139 13.97 -6.47 6.50
C ALA A 139 14.32 -7.28 7.75
N LEU A 140 14.64 -8.57 7.59
CA LEU A 140 15.05 -9.48 8.67
C LEU A 140 16.42 -9.13 9.25
N LEU A 141 17.38 -8.72 8.41
CA LEU A 141 18.70 -8.30 8.87
C LEU A 141 18.64 -7.01 9.71
N GLN A 142 17.67 -6.14 9.42
CA GLN A 142 17.44 -4.91 10.21
C GLN A 142 16.64 -5.14 11.51
N GLN A 143 16.07 -6.33 11.74
CA GLN A 143 15.24 -6.59 12.92
C GLN A 143 15.98 -6.38 14.26
N PRO A 144 17.24 -6.84 14.45
CA PRO A 144 17.97 -6.63 15.71
C PRO A 144 18.14 -5.15 16.06
N VAL A 145 18.41 -4.32 15.06
CA VAL A 145 18.59 -2.86 15.23
C VAL A 145 17.26 -2.17 15.57
N ARG A 146 16.15 -2.65 15.01
CA ARG A 146 14.82 -2.02 15.15
C ARG A 146 13.94 -2.63 16.26
N ASN A 147 14.40 -3.69 16.92
CA ASN A 147 13.66 -4.46 17.93
C ASN A 147 12.24 -4.85 17.47
N ARG A 148 12.12 -5.42 16.26
CA ARG A 148 10.83 -5.83 15.66
C ARG A 148 10.79 -7.34 15.43
N ASN A 149 9.67 -7.99 15.71
CA ASN A 149 9.47 -9.39 15.32
C ASN A 149 8.95 -9.50 13.88
N ARG A 150 9.68 -10.18 13.00
CA ARG A 150 9.36 -10.31 11.56
C ARG A 150 9.10 -11.75 11.10
N ARG A 151 8.50 -12.57 11.97
CA ARG A 151 8.07 -13.97 11.67
C ARG A 151 7.29 -14.15 10.36
N GLN A 152 6.53 -13.13 9.94
CA GLN A 152 5.79 -13.12 8.68
C GLN A 152 6.70 -13.13 7.45
N ASP A 153 7.85 -12.47 7.52
CA ASP A 153 8.79 -12.42 6.39
C ASP A 153 9.50 -13.76 6.20
N VAL A 154 9.74 -14.51 7.28
CA VAL A 154 10.26 -15.89 7.21
C VAL A 154 9.28 -16.78 6.46
N TYR A 155 7.98 -16.68 6.76
CA TYR A 155 6.95 -17.42 6.02
C TYR A 155 6.92 -17.02 4.54
N ASP A 156 6.98 -15.72 4.25
CA ASP A 156 6.92 -15.22 2.87
C ASP A 156 8.10 -15.70 2.04
N ILE A 157 9.32 -15.65 2.59
CA ILE A 157 10.53 -16.15 1.92
C ILE A 157 10.39 -17.65 1.64
N ALA A 158 9.96 -18.44 2.63
CA ALA A 158 9.77 -19.88 2.44
C ALA A 158 8.68 -20.20 1.39
N PHE A 159 7.61 -19.42 1.35
CA PHE A 159 6.57 -19.54 0.33
C PHE A 159 7.11 -19.20 -1.06
N LEU A 160 7.77 -18.05 -1.21
CA LEU A 160 8.31 -17.61 -2.50
C LEU A 160 9.36 -18.60 -3.02
N GLY A 161 10.22 -19.13 -2.16
CA GLY A 161 11.20 -20.14 -2.55
C GLY A 161 10.60 -21.40 -3.18
N ARG A 162 9.36 -21.77 -2.81
CA ARG A 162 8.64 -22.92 -3.38
C ARG A 162 7.91 -22.61 -4.68
N VAL A 163 7.58 -21.34 -4.91
CA VAL A 163 6.89 -20.91 -6.13
C VAL A 163 7.87 -20.77 -7.31
N ASN A 164 9.17 -20.66 -7.03
CA ASN A 164 10.23 -20.50 -8.03
C ASN A 164 10.90 -21.83 -8.48
N THR A 165 10.40 -22.98 -8.01
CA THR A 165 10.81 -24.34 -8.37
C THR A 165 9.65 -25.07 -9.02
#